data_AF-A0A2D5PU33-F1
#
_entry.id   AF-A0A2D5PU33-F1
#
_cell.length_a   1.000
_cell.length_b   1.000
_cell.length_c   1.000
_cell.angle_alpha   90.00
_cell.angle_beta   90.00
_cell.angle_gamma   90.00
#
_symmetry.space_group_name_H-M   'P 1'
#
loop_
_entity.id
_entity.type
_entity.pdbx_description
1 polymer ?
#
loop_
_entity_poly.entity_id
_entity_poly.type
_entity_poly.pdbx_seq_one_letter_code
_entity_poly.pdbx_strand_id
1 'polypeptide(L)' 'MDIPSELSDGISKCKDNKEARQFGVEWAIEQCKELKASGVPCLHFYTMGNSDNVYKIASELF' A
#
# COMPACT_ATOMS: atom_id res chain seq x y z
N MET A 1 -12.74 0.88 -11.93
CA MET A 1 -11.37 0.64 -11.44
C MET A 1 -11.19 -0.85 -11.44
N ASP A 2 -10.13 -1.32 -12.09
CA ASP A 2 -9.79 -2.73 -12.13
C ASP A 2 -8.72 -3.00 -11.07
N ILE A 3 -8.91 -4.07 -10.30
CA ILE A 3 -7.98 -4.47 -9.23
C ILE A 3 -7.05 -5.55 -9.81
N PRO A 4 -5.72 -5.41 -9.70
CA PRO A 4 -4.79 -6.45 -10.13
C PRO A 4 -5.10 -7.80 -9.47
N SER A 5 -5.05 -8.88 -10.24
CA SER A 5 -5.35 -10.23 -9.73
C SER A 5 -4.43 -10.61 -8.56
N GLU A 6 -3.15 -10.24 -8.63
CA GLU A 6 -2.17 -10.50 -7.57
C GLU A 6 -2.55 -9.86 -6.23
N LEU A 7 -3.06 -8.63 -6.27
CA LEU A 7 -3.53 -7.92 -5.07
C LEU A 7 -4.80 -8.60 -4.53
N SER A 8 -5.75 -8.93 -5.41
CA SER A 8 -6.99 -9.61 -5.04
C SER A 8 -6.73 -10.99 -4.42
N ASP A 9 -5.85 -11.78 -5.03
CA ASP A 9 -5.48 -13.10 -4.57
C ASP A 9 -4.71 -13.05 -3.25
N GLY A 10 -3.85 -12.04 -3.08
CA GLY A 10 -3.13 -11.80 -1.83
C GLY A 10 -4.07 -11.46 -0.67
N ILE A 11 -5.01 -10.54 -0.89
CA ILE A 11 -6.04 -10.21 0.11
C ILE A 11 -6.91 -11.44 0.43
N SER A 12 -7.31 -12.22 -0.57
CA SER A 12 -8.16 -13.40 -0.37
C SER A 12 -7.49 -14.51 0.46
N LYS A 13 -6.16 -14.50 0.59
CA LYS A 13 -5.38 -15.43 1.42
C LYS A 13 -5.22 -14.96 2.87
N CYS A 14 -5.55 -13.71 3.18
CA CYS A 14 -5.45 -13.17 4.53
C CYS A 14 -6.57 -13.76 5.41
N LYS A 15 -6.22 -14.18 6.62
CA LYS A 15 -7.14 -14.83 7.56
C LYS A 15 -7.99 -13.85 8.35
N ASP A 16 -7.47 -12.63 8.53
CA ASP A 16 -8.12 -11.58 9.29
C ASP A 16 -7.74 -10.18 8.78
N ASN A 17 -8.40 -9.17 9.37
CA ASN A 17 -8.17 -7.77 9.03
C ASN A 17 -6.76 -7.29 9.36
N LYS A 18 -6.07 -7.93 10.30
CA LYS A 18 -4.70 -7.53 10.69
C LYS A 18 -3.72 -7.97 9.61
N GLU A 19 -3.85 -9.21 9.12
CA GLU A 19 -3.07 -9.73 7.98
C GLU A 19 -3.36 -8.91 6.72
N ALA A 20 -4.64 -8.66 6.39
CA ALA A 20 -5.02 -7.87 5.22
C ALA A 20 -4.45 -6.44 5.28
N ARG A 21 -4.46 -5.85 6.47
CA ARG A 21 -3.86 -4.52 6.70
C ARG A 21 -2.35 -4.53 6.49
N GLN A 22 -1.64 -5.53 7.01
CA GLN A 22 -0.20 -5.65 6.83
C GLN A 22 0.17 -5.86 5.36
N PHE A 23 -0.54 -6.77 4.67
CA PHE A 23 -0.37 -7.01 3.24
C PHE A 23 -0.59 -5.75 2.40
N GLY A 24 -1.65 -4.98 2.69
CA GLY A 24 -1.92 -3.72 2.00
C GLY A 24 -0.84 -2.66 2.20
N VAL A 25 -0.22 -2.60 3.39
CA VAL A 25 0.91 -1.70 3.67
C VAL A 25 2.14 -2.09 2.85
N GLU A 26 2.49 -3.38 2.83
CA GLU A 26 3.63 -3.90 2.05
C GLU A 26 3.44 -3.65 0.55
N TRP A 27 2.23 -3.94 0.04
CA TRP A 27 1.89 -3.66 -1.35
C TRP A 27 2.03 -2.17 -1.70
N ALA A 28 1.52 -1.28 -0.85
CA ALA A 28 1.60 0.15 -1.08
C ALA A 28 3.04 0.68 -1.05
N ILE A 29 3.92 0.11 -0.21
CA ILE A 29 5.35 0.46 -0.17
C ILE A 29 6.01 0.14 -1.52
N GLU A 30 5.81 -1.06 -2.06
CA GLU A 30 6.41 -1.45 -3.34
C GLU A 30 5.86 -0.60 -4.49
N GLN A 31 4.54 -0.36 -4.54
CA GLN A 31 3.96 0.55 -5.52
C GLN A 31 4.55 1.96 -5.42
N CYS A 32 4.75 2.48 -4.21
CA CYS A 32 5.37 3.80 -4.03
C CYS A 32 6.83 3.83 -4.49
N LYS A 33 7.61 2.77 -4.26
CA LYS A 33 8.98 2.64 -4.74
C LYS A 33 9.03 2.65 -6.28
N GLU A 34 8.15 1.90 -6.94
CA GLU A 34 8.04 1.86 -8.40
C GLU A 34 7.67 3.23 -8.99
N LEU A 35 6.71 3.92 -8.38
CA LEU A 35 6.31 5.27 -8.79
C LEU A 35 7.45 6.28 -8.61
N LYS A 36 8.17 6.23 -7.48
CA LYS A 36 9.35 7.08 -7.24
C LYS A 36 10.45 6.80 -8.26
N ALA A 37 10.73 5.52 -8.55
CA ALA A 37 11.70 5.12 -9.57
C ALA A 37 11.29 5.59 -10.98
N SER A 38 9.98 5.68 -11.24
CA SER A 38 9.42 6.22 -12.48
C SER A 38 9.42 7.76 -12.55
N GLY A 39 9.88 8.44 -11.49
CA GLY A 39 10.07 9.89 -11.49
C GLY A 39 8.81 10.72 -11.23
N VAL A 40 7.78 10.16 -10.58
CA VAL A 40 6.60 10.95 -10.21
C VAL A 40 6.99 12.11 -9.28
N PRO A 41 6.36 13.29 -9.42
CA PRO A 41 6.76 14.48 -8.66
C PRO A 41 6.39 14.39 -7.17
N CYS A 42 5.33 13.65 -6.83
CA CYS A 42 4.87 13.47 -5.46
C CYS A 42 4.00 12.21 -5.32
N LEU A 43 3.79 11.81 -4.06
CA LEU A 43 2.84 10.76 -3.66
C LEU A 43 1.79 11.40 -2.74
N HIS A 44 0.51 11.22 -3.07
CA HIS A 44 -0.62 11.69 -2.26
C HIS A 44 -1.43 10.51 -1.73
N PHE A 45 -1.68 10.49 -0.42
CA PHE A 45 -2.33 9.36 0.25
C PHE A 45 -3.73 9.71 0.73
N TYR A 46 -4.72 8.88 0.36
CA TYR A 46 -6.06 8.93 0.94
C TYR A 46 -6.09 8.12 2.25
N THR A 47 -5.94 8.81 3.39
CA THR A 47 -5.84 8.17 4.71
C THR A 47 -7.16 7.57 5.20
N MET A 48 -8.30 8.01 4.67
CA MET A 48 -9.64 7.60 5.10
C MET A 48 -9.83 7.70 6.63
N GLY A 49 -9.18 8.67 7.28
CA GLY A 49 -9.20 8.85 8.73
C GLY A 49 -8.21 7.99 9.54
N ASN A 50 -7.48 7.06 8.89
CA ASN A 50 -6.50 6.18 9.54
C ASN A 50 -5.07 6.50 9.06
N SER A 51 -4.35 7.31 9.83
CA SER A 51 -3.02 7.81 9.46
C SER A 51 -1.87 6.86 9.75
N ASP A 52 -2.07 5.85 10.60
CA ASP A 52 -1.00 4.96 11.07
C ASP A 52 -0.45 4.05 9.96
N ASN A 53 -1.29 3.63 9.01
CA ASN A 53 -0.86 2.96 7.77
C ASN A 53 0.05 3.84 6.93
N VAL A 54 -0.39 5.08 6.70
CA VAL A 54 0.32 6.02 5.83
C VAL A 54 1.65 6.42 6.45
N TYR A 55 1.70 6.60 7.77
CA TYR A 55 2.95 6.84 8.48
C TYR A 55 3.97 5.72 8.25
N LYS A 56 3.57 4.45 8.42
CA LYS A 56 4.44 3.30 8.17
C LYS A 56 4.96 3.26 6.73
N ILE A 57 4.07 3.47 5.76
CA ILE A 57 4.46 3.51 4.34
C ILE A 57 5.48 4.63 4.10
N ALA A 58 5.21 5.84 4.59
CA ALA A 58 6.10 6.98 4.41
C ALA A 58 7.47 6.76 5.07
N SER A 59 7.54 6.14 6.26
CA SER A 59 8.80 5.85 6.95
C SER A 59 9.72 4.86 6.21
N GLU A 60 9.19 4.03 5.32
CA GLU A 60 9.98 3.12 4.49
C GLU A 60 10.48 3.79 3.20
N LEU A 61 9.98 4.99 2.89
CA LEU A 61 10.26 5.71 1.64
C LEU A 61 11.15 6.93 1.83
N PHE A 62 11.22 7.50 3.04
CA PHE A 62 11.88 8.77 3.37
C PHE A 62 12.63 8.67 4.69
#